data_AF-G2E8F0-F1
#
_entry.id   AF-G2E8F0-F1
#
_cell.length_a   1.000
_cell.length_b   1.000
_cell.length_c   1.000
_cell.angle_alpha   90.00
_cell.angle_beta   90.00
_cell.angle_gamma   90.00
#
_symmetry.space_group_name_H-M   'P 1'
#
loop_
_entity.id
_entity.type
_entity.pdbx_description
1 polymer ?
#
loop_
_entity_poly.entity_id
_entity_poly.type
_entity_poly.pdbx_seq_one_letter_code
_entity_poly.pdbx_strand_id
1 'polypeptide(L)' 'MAQGIPCPLCASASRVLETRMANDVVLRRRRECTVCRFRFSTLERIISPARFRVDWDPLAQKAS' A
#
# COMPACT_ATOMS: atom_id res chain seq x y z
N MET A 1 -12.66 1.62 -9.81
CA MET A 1 -11.64 1.80 -10.87
C MET A 1 -10.27 1.55 -10.27
N ALA A 2 -9.44 0.72 -10.90
CA ALA A 2 -8.21 0.19 -10.28
C ALA A 2 -7.17 1.29 -10.06
N GLN A 3 -7.01 1.75 -8.81
CA GLN A 3 -5.95 2.66 -8.40
C GLN A 3 -4.64 1.87 -8.29
N GLY A 4 -4.07 1.50 -9.45
CA GLY A 4 -2.81 0.78 -9.56
C GLY A 4 -1.70 1.68 -10.07
N ILE A 5 -0.49 1.54 -9.53
CA ILE A 5 0.69 2.24 -10.04
C ILE A 5 1.05 1.65 -11.42
N PRO A 6 1.16 2.46 -12.49
CA PRO A 6 1.48 1.99 -13.83
C PRO A 6 2.92 1.48 -13.91
N CYS A 7 3.21 0.63 -14.89
CA CYS A 7 4.55 0.12 -15.15
C CYS A 7 5.48 1.27 -15.57
N PRO A 8 6.68 1.39 -14.97
CA PRO A 8 7.63 2.45 -15.31
C PRO A 8 8.26 2.31 -16.70
N LEU A 9 8.16 1.14 -17.34
CA LEU A 9 8.73 0.90 -18.67
C LEU A 9 7.73 1.14 -19.81
N CYS A 10 6.46 0.73 -19.64
CA CYS A 10 5.48 0.75 -20.73
C CYS A 10 4.13 1.38 -20.36
N ALA A 11 4.04 2.03 -19.19
CA ALA A 11 2.85 2.70 -18.66
C ALA A 11 1.58 1.81 -18.52
N SER A 12 1.68 0.51 -18.79
CA SER A 12 0.57 -0.43 -18.67
C SER A 12 0.25 -0.76 -17.21
N ALA A 13 -0.90 -1.40 -16.97
CA ALA A 13 -1.30 -1.81 -15.63
C ALA A 13 -0.30 -2.76 -14.96
N SER A 14 -0.23 -2.70 -13.62
CA SER A 14 0.55 -3.62 -12.80
C SER A 14 -0.34 -4.31 -11.75
N ARG A 15 0.04 -5.52 -11.38
CA ARG A 15 -0.57 -6.28 -10.28
C ARG A 15 0.40 -6.37 -9.10
N VAL A 16 -0.14 -6.39 -7.88
CA VAL A 16 0.65 -6.64 -6.67
C VAL A 16 0.92 -8.14 -6.57
N LEU A 17 2.19 -8.51 -6.48
CA LEU A 17 2.61 -9.88 -6.21
C LEU A 17 2.73 -10.15 -4.71
N GLU A 18 3.19 -9.14 -3.98
CA GLU A 18 3.54 -9.30 -2.57
C GLU A 18 3.51 -7.95 -1.86
N THR A 19 3.04 -7.95 -0.61
CA THR A 19 3.04 -6.80 0.30
C THR A 19 3.76 -7.20 1.58
N ARG A 20 4.75 -6.42 2.00
CA ARG A 20 5.48 -6.62 3.25
C ARG A 20 5.69 -5.28 3.94
N MET A 21 5.63 -5.25 5.27
CA MET A 21 6.13 -4.11 6.02
C MET A 21 7.66 -4.13 5.99
N ALA A 22 8.25 -2.99 5.65
CA ALA A 22 9.70 -2.79 5.72
C ALA A 22 10.11 -2.25 7.10
N ASN A 23 9.24 -1.46 7.72
CA ASN A 23 9.29 -1.01 9.12
C ASN A 23 7.86 -0.60 9.55
N ASP A 24 7.69 -0.12 10.79
CA ASP A 24 6.37 0.24 11.35
C ASP A 24 5.63 1.35 10.57
N VAL A 25 6.33 2.10 9.72
CA VAL A 25 5.80 3.25 8.99
C VAL A 25 5.98 3.14 7.47
N VAL A 26 6.51 2.03 6.94
CA VAL A 26 6.82 1.85 5.52
C VAL A 26 6.31 0.50 5.05
N LEU A 27 5.46 0.56 4.04
CA LEU A 27 4.93 -0.59 3.34
C LEU A 27 5.62 -0.75 1.99
N ARG A 28 6.22 -1.92 1.75
CA ARG A 28 6.82 -2.28 0.47
C ARG A 28 5.90 -3.22 -0.28
N ARG A 29 5.55 -2.87 -1.52
CA ARG A 29 4.76 -3.72 -2.43
C ARG A 29 5.57 -4.09 -3.65
N ARG A 30 5.74 -5.39 -3.90
CA ARG A 30 6.34 -5.92 -5.13
C ARG A 30 5.23 -6.06 -6.18
N ARG A 31 5.46 -5.51 -7.36
CA ARG A 31 4.51 -5.43 -8.47
C ARG A 31 5.10 -6.08 -9.72
N GLU A 32 4.23 -6.58 -10.59
CA GLU A 32 4.56 -7.11 -11.91
C GLU A 32 3.63 -6.47 -12.96
N CYS A 33 4.20 -6.00 -14.07
CA CYS A 33 3.42 -5.53 -15.20
C CYS A 33 2.63 -6.68 -15.83
N THR A 34 1.36 -6.44 -16.14
CA THR A 34 0.50 -7.45 -16.79
C THR A 34 0.83 -7.64 -18.27
N VAL A 35 1.56 -6.71 -18.89
CA VAL A 35 1.95 -6.74 -20.30
C VAL A 35 3.40 -7.18 -20.49
N CYS A 36 4.37 -6.38 -20.02
CA CYS A 36 5.79 -6.65 -20.25
C CYS A 36 6.46 -7.55 -19.19
N ARG A 37 5.71 -8.00 -18.17
CA ARG A 37 6.21 -8.82 -17.04
C ARG A 37 7.35 -8.21 -16.22
N PHE A 38 7.65 -6.93 -16.43
CA PHE A 38 8.64 -6.22 -15.63
C PHE A 38 8.22 -6.15 -14.16
N ARG A 39 9.17 -6.44 -13.27
CA ARG A 39 8.94 -6.48 -11.83
C ARG A 39 9.58 -5.28 -11.16
N PHE A 40 8.83 -4.62 -10.29
CA PHE A 40 9.28 -3.43 -9.57
C PHE A 40 8.72 -3.41 -8.14
N SER A 41 9.23 -2.53 -7.29
CA SER A 41 8.73 -2.33 -5.93
C SER A 41 8.25 -0.90 -5.75
N THR A 42 7.17 -0.71 -4.98
CA THR A 42 6.71 0.60 -4.53
C THR A 42 6.86 0.67 -3.02
N LEU A 43 7.30 1.82 -2.52
CA LEU A 43 7.39 2.12 -1.09
C LEU A 43 6.33 3.16 -0.77
N GLU A 44 5.47 2.83 0.17
CA GLU A 44 4.46 3.74 0.69
C GLU A 44 4.79 4.03 2.15
N ARG A 45 4.89 5.31 2.50
CA ARG A 45 5.23 5.74 3.85
C ARG A 45 3.97 6.27 4.52
N ILE A 46 3.65 5.72 5.68
CA ILE A 46 2.60 6.24 6.55
C ILE A 46 3.10 7.55 7.13
N ILE A 47 2.45 8.64 6.73
CA ILE A 47 2.66 9.96 7.33
C ILE A 47 1.58 10.13 8.38
N SER A 48 1.90 9.76 9.62
CA SER A 48 1.02 10.06 10.75
C SER A 48 1.15 11.55 11.08
N PRO A 49 0.07 12.35 11.00
CA PRO A 49 0.10 13.67 11.59
C PRO A 49 0.30 13.45 13.10
N ALA A 50 1.34 14.05 13.68
CA ALA A 50 1.80 13.82 15.05
C ALA A 50 0.75 14.10 16.17
N ARG A 51 -0.52 14.39 15.84
CA ARG A 51 -1.56 14.83 16.77
C ARG A 51 -2.99 14.43 16.41
N PHE A 52 -3.25 13.41 15.60
CA PHE A 52 -4.60 12.82 15.66
C PHE A 52 -4.67 11.92 16.90
N ARG A 53 -5.06 12.51 18.03
CA ARG A 53 -5.63 11.76 19.16
C ARG A 53 -6.94 11.17 18.62
N VAL A 54 -6.85 10.02 17.97
CA VAL A 54 -8.01 9.16 17.81
C VAL A 54 -8.17 8.53 19.19
N ASP A 55 -9.17 8.97 19.95
CA ASP A 55 -9.65 8.21 21.10
C ASP A 55 -10.28 6.92 20.54
N TRP A 56 -9.39 6.00 20.14
CA TRP A 56 -9.74 4.68 19.68
C TRP A 56 -10.08 3.87 20.93
N ASP A 57 -11.37 3.85 21.28
CA ASP A 57 -11.88 3.07 22.40
C ASP A 57 -12.27 1.66 21.91
N PRO A 58 -11.49 0.60 22.24
CA PRO A 58 -11.78 -0.76 21.82
C PRO A 58 -13.08 -1.32 22.44
N LEU A 59 -13.69 -0.64 23.42
CA LEU A 59 -14.95 -1.05 24.03
C LEU A 59 -16.20 -0.58 23.26
N ALA A 60 -16.09 0.44 22.41
CA ALA A 60 -17.21 0.96 21.63
C ALA A 60 -17.68 -0.02 20.52
N GLN A 61 -16.85 -0.99 20.12
CA GLN A 61 -17.18 -1.97 19.07
C GLN A 61 -18.05 -3.15 19.55
N LYS A 62 -18.37 -3.25 20.84
CA LYS A 62 -19.18 -4.34 21.41
C LYS A 62 -20.64 -3.96 21.75
N ALA A 63 -21.18 -2.93 21.11
CA ALA A 63 -22.61 -2.62 21.20
C ALA A 63 -23.30 -2.95 19.86
N SER A 64 -23.73 -4.21 19.71
CA SER A 64 -24.81 -4.63 18.82
C SER A 64 -25.45 -5.91 19.34
#